data_AF-A0A9D6BPI5-F1
#
_entry.id   AF-A0A9D6BPI5-F1
#
_cell.length_a   1.000
_cell.length_b   1.000
_cell.length_c   1.000
_cell.angle_alpha   90.00
_cell.angle_beta   90.00
_cell.angle_gamma   90.00
#
_symmetry.space_group_name_H-M   'P 1'
#
loop_
_entity.id
_entity.type
_entity.pdbx_description
1 polymer ?
#
loop_
_entity_poly.entity_id
_entity_poly.type
_entity_poly.pdbx_seq_one_letter_code
_entity_poly.pdbx_strand_id
1 'polypeptide(L)' 'MSATTSVRLSEDLRLELEAASRQLQRGKNWVIVEALRIYMKSLKNPSLESEAKRQSLLVSSQDKTDTFWEENADTQGWV' A
#
# COMPACT_ATOMS: atom_id res chain seq x y z
N MET A 1 -0.53 -21.11 -0.03
CA MET A 1 0.43 -21.67 -1.01
C MET A 1 1.78 -20.99 -0.81
N SER A 2 2.88 -21.74 -0.86
CA SER A 2 4.24 -21.19 -0.87
C SER A 2 4.89 -21.45 -2.22
N ALA A 3 5.72 -20.52 -2.68
CA ALA A 3 6.51 -20.64 -3.90
C ALA A 3 7.99 -20.43 -3.56
N THR A 4 8.86 -21.29 -4.09
CA THR A 4 10.32 -21.13 -3.93
C THR A 4 10.84 -20.23 -5.04
N THR A 5 11.64 -19.23 -4.67
CA THR A 5 12.29 -18.33 -5.61
C THR A 5 13.80 -18.34 -5.35
N SER A 6 14.59 -18.43 -6.41
CA SER A 6 16.04 -18.28 -6.34
C SER A 6 16.43 -16.84 -6.61
N VAL A 7 17.28 -16.26 -5.77
CA VAL A 7 17.72 -14.86 -5.87
C VAL A 7 19.24 -14.83 -5.85
N ARG A 8 19.84 -13.98 -6.70
CA ARG A 8 21.28 -13.73 -6.69
C ARG A 8 21.55 -12.49 -5.84
N LEU A 9 22.51 -12.58 -4.94
CA LEU A 9 22.93 -11.49 -4.06
C LEU A 9 24.37 -11.10 -4.42
N SER A 10 24.73 -9.84 -4.21
CA SER A 10 26.15 -9.46 -4.15
C SER A 10 26.81 -10.15 -2.95
N GLU A 11 28.14 -10.32 -3.00
CA GLU A 11 28.89 -10.92 -1.88
C GLU A 11 28.71 -10.12 -0.59
N ASP A 12 28.75 -8.80 -0.66
CA ASP A 12 28.56 -7.92 0.50
C ASP A 12 27.19 -8.17 1.16
N LEU A 13 26.12 -8.20 0.36
CA LEU A 13 24.76 -8.42 0.87
C LEU A 13 24.58 -9.85 1.41
N ARG A 14 25.28 -10.83 0.84
CA ARG A 14 25.31 -12.21 1.36
C ARG A 14 25.94 -12.26 2.75
N LEU A 15 27.05 -11.55 2.96
CA LEU A 15 27.74 -11.46 4.26
C LEU A 15 26.89 -10.73 5.30
N GLU A 16 26.25 -9.61 4.92
CA GLU A 16 25.33 -8.89 5.80
C GLU A 16 24.12 -9.75 6.20
N LEU A 17 23.55 -10.50 5.26
CA LEU A 17 22.46 -11.44 5.54
C LEU A 17 22.89 -12.54 6.51
N GLU A 18 24.12 -13.04 6.40
CA GLU A 18 24.69 -14.01 7.34
C GLU A 18 24.86 -13.43 8.74
N ALA A 19 25.36 -12.20 8.85
CA ALA A 19 25.49 -11.50 10.13
C ALA A 19 24.12 -11.25 10.77
N ALA A 20 23.15 -10.74 10.01
CA ALA A 20 21.79 -10.48 10.47
C ALA A 20 21.07 -11.76 10.92
N SER A 21 21.24 -12.85 10.18
CA SER A 21 20.70 -14.17 10.54
C SER A 21 21.22 -14.64 11.90
N ARG A 22 22.52 -14.48 12.16
CA ARG A 22 23.14 -14.83 13.46
C ARG A 22 22.67 -13.91 14.57
N GLN A 23 22.66 -12.60 14.34
CA GLN A 23 22.26 -11.61 15.33
C GLN A 23 20.80 -11.78 15.77
N LEU A 24 19.90 -12.03 14.82
CA LEU A 24 18.47 -12.21 15.07
C LEU A 24 18.11 -13.63 15.53
N GLN A 25 19.06 -14.57 15.49
CA GLN A 25 18.83 -16.01 15.72
C GLN A 25 17.70 -16.55 14.83
N ARG A 26 17.63 -16.07 13.58
CA ARG A 26 16.63 -16.48 12.58
C ARG A 26 17.33 -16.99 11.33
N GLY A 27 16.74 -17.98 10.67
CA GLY A 27 17.28 -18.48 9.40
C GLY A 27 17.28 -17.40 8.30
N LYS A 28 18.23 -17.48 7.36
CA LYS A 28 18.36 -16.54 6.24
C LYS A 28 17.05 -16.29 5.49
N ASN A 29 16.30 -17.35 5.19
CA ASN A 29 15.00 -17.23 4.51
C ASN A 29 14.00 -16.37 5.29
N TRP A 30 13.98 -16.45 6.61
CA TRP A 30 13.10 -15.62 7.44
C TRP A 30 13.46 -14.14 7.29
N VAL A 31 14.76 -13.81 7.35
CA VAL A 31 15.25 -12.44 7.18
C VAL A 31 14.90 -11.90 5.79
N ILE A 32 15.10 -12.69 4.73
CA ILE A 32 14.76 -12.32 3.35
C ILE A 32 13.25 -12.03 3.23
N VAL A 33 12.40 -12.94 3.73
CA VAL A 33 10.95 -12.79 3.63
C VAL A 33 10.46 -11.58 4.43
N GLU A 34 11.02 -11.33 5.62
CA GLU A 34 10.64 -10.18 6.44
C GLU A 34 11.08 -8.86 5.79
N ALA A 35 12.31 -8.80 5.27
CA ALA A 35 12.80 -7.63 4.56
C ALA A 35 11.94 -7.30 3.33
N LEU A 36 11.59 -8.32 2.53
CA LEU A 36 10.67 -8.16 1.40
C LEU A 36 9.29 -7.69 1.84
N ARG A 37 8.74 -8.23 2.95
CA ARG A 37 7.45 -7.77 3.47
C ARG A 37 7.48 -6.30 3.85
N ILE A 38 8.52 -5.87 4.57
CA ILE A 38 8.70 -4.48 5.00
C ILE A 38 8.83 -3.57 3.78
N TYR A 39 9.67 -3.95 2.82
CA TYR A 39 9.87 -3.19 1.59
C TYR A 39 8.58 -3.07 0.76
N MET A 40 7.82 -4.15 0.59
CA MET A 40 6.54 -4.09 -0.13
C MET A 40 5.51 -3.27 0.62
N LYS A 41 5.53 -3.28 1.96
CA LYS A 41 4.65 -2.43 2.77
C LYS A 41 4.98 -0.95 2.61
N SER A 42 6.26 -0.57 2.52
CA SER A 42 6.65 0.82 2.28
C SER A 42 6.27 1.27 0.86
N LEU A 43 6.37 0.39 -0.14
CA LEU A 43 5.94 0.68 -1.50
C LEU A 43 4.42 0.91 -1.63
N LYS A 44 3.61 0.32 -0.75
CA LYS A 44 2.13 0.46 -0.76
C LYS A 44 1.62 1.85 -0.36
N ASN A 45 2.50 2.82 -0.12
CA ASN A 45 2.20 4.24 0.07
C ASN A 45 0.84 4.53 0.76
N PRO A 46 0.71 4.18 2.06
CA PRO A 46 -0.55 4.29 2.80
C PRO A 46 -1.09 5.74 2.93
N SER A 47 -0.30 6.75 2.53
CA SER A 47 -0.72 8.15 2.53
C SER A 47 -1.79 8.43 1.47
N LEU A 48 -1.72 7.81 0.30
CA LEU A 48 -2.68 8.03 -0.78
C LEU A 48 -3.99 7.28 -0.55
N GLU A 49 -3.95 6.02 -0.11
CA GLU A 49 -5.17 5.27 0.22
C GLU A 49 -5.92 5.88 1.41
N SER A 50 -5.20 6.34 2.43
CA SER A 50 -5.83 6.97 3.60
C SER A 50 -6.42 8.34 3.29
N GLU A 51 -5.76 9.14 2.44
CA GLU A 51 -6.29 10.44 2.01
C GLU A 51 -7.43 10.28 1.01
N ALA A 52 -7.36 9.32 0.08
CA ALA A 52 -8.47 8.98 -0.82
C ALA A 52 -9.69 8.47 -0.04
N LYS A 53 -9.49 7.64 0.99
CA LYS A 53 -10.58 7.20 1.87
C LYS A 53 -11.15 8.36 2.69
N ARG A 54 -10.31 9.28 3.16
CA ARG A 54 -10.76 10.50 3.87
C ARG A 54 -11.57 11.40 2.94
N GLN A 55 -11.11 11.63 1.72
CA GLN A 55 -11.80 12.42 0.70
C GLN A 55 -13.12 11.75 0.27
N SER A 56 -13.13 10.43 0.10
CA SER A 56 -14.36 9.68 -0.20
C SER A 56 -15.38 9.76 0.95
N LEU A 57 -14.94 9.67 2.20
CA LEU A 57 -15.81 9.85 3.37
C LEU A 57 -16.31 11.30 3.51
N LEU A 58 -15.47 12.30 3.20
CA LEU A 58 -15.86 13.71 3.18
C LEU A 58 -16.94 13.98 2.12
N VAL A 59 -16.72 13.53 0.88
CA VAL A 59 -17.69 13.68 -0.23
C VAL A 59 -19.00 12.96 0.11
N SER A 60 -18.95 11.71 0.56
CA SER A 60 -20.14 10.94 0.96
C SER A 60 -20.88 11.54 2.15
N SER A 61 -20.21 12.32 3.00
CA SER A 61 -20.85 13.04 4.11
C SER A 61 -21.48 14.38 3.70
N GLN A 62 -21.05 14.94 2.56
CA GLN A 62 -21.55 16.19 2.01
C GLN A 62 -22.82 16.00 1.14
N ASP A 63 -23.06 14.78 0.64
CA ASP A 63 -24.21 14.40 -0.22
C ASP A 63 -25.59 14.47 0.46
N LYS A 64 -25.70 14.95 1.70
CA LYS A 64 -27.00 15.10 2.38
C LYS A 64 -27.73 16.41 2.08
N THR A 65 -27.09 17.32 1.35
CA THR A 65 -27.71 18.56 0.86
C THR A 65 -27.26 18.78 -0.58
N ASP A 66 -27.62 17.85 -1.45
CA ASP A 66 -27.42 18.01 -2.89
C ASP A 66 -28.55 18.80 -3.57
N THR A 67 -29.11 19.78 -2.85
CA THR A 67 -30.08 20.73 -3.41
C THR A 67 -29.39 21.69 -4.38
N PHE A 68 -28.07 21.87 -4.30
CA PHE A 68 -27.32 22.77 -5.16
C PHE A 68 -27.20 22.26 -6.60
N TRP A 69 -26.92 20.97 -6.82
CA TRP A 69 -26.87 20.40 -8.17
C TRP A 69 -28.28 20.22 -8.76
N GLU A 70 -29.29 19.94 -7.94
CA GLU A 70 -30.70 19.87 -8.39
C GLU A 70 -31.27 21.26 -8.78
N GLU A 71 -30.97 22.33 -8.03
CA GLU A 71 -31.46 23.69 -8.35
C GLU A 71 -30.74 24.34 -9.53
N ASN A 72 -29.51 23.92 -9.85
CA ASN A 72 -28.72 24.46 -10.97
C ASN A 72 -28.64 23.51 -12.18
N ALA A 73 -29.35 22.38 -12.15
CA ALA A 73 -29.50 21.54 -13.31
C ALA A 73 -30.43 22.23 -14.33
N ASP A 74 -29.84 22.79 -15.38
CA ASP A 74 -30.60 23.28 -16.53
C ASP A 74 -31.26 22.11 -17.25
N THR A 75 -32.48 21.79 -16.79
CA THR A 75 -33.35 20.75 -17.35
C THR A 75 -34.23 21.30 -18.48
N GLN A 76 -34.08 22.56 -18.88
CA GLN A 76 -34.80 23.13 -20.02
C GLN A 76 -34.23 22.56 -21.33
N GLY A 77 -34.85 21.49 -21.82
CA GLY A 77 -34.54 20.91 -23.14
C GLY A 77 -34.46 19.38 -23.18
N TRP A 78 -34.67 18.70 -22.06
CA TRP A 78 -34.71 17.24 -22.00
C TRP A 78 -36.15 16.78 -22.29
N VAL A 79 -36.57 16.89 -23.56
CA VAL A 79 -37.78 16.27 -24.09
C VAL A 79 -37.39 15.30 -25.19
#